data_AF-A0A969Z377-F1
#
_entry.id   AF-A0A969Z377-F1
#
_cell.length_a   1.000
_cell.length_b   1.000
_cell.length_c   1.000
_cell.angle_alpha   90.00
_cell.angle_beta   90.00
_cell.angle_gamma   90.00
#
_symmetry.space_group_name_H-M   'P 1'
#
loop_
_entity.id
_entity.type
_entity.pdbx_description
1 polymer ?
#
loop_
_entity_poly.entity_id
_entity_poly.type
_entity_poly.pdbx_seq_one_letter_code
_entity_poly.pdbx_strand_id
1 'polypeptide(L)'
;MNVSGTVVNYYFHCKRQCWLFANRINMEDNSEDVRIGRVIHELKLKDAKNTEVMIENIRVDKLTKEYLEELKKSDADVEAVKWQTLYYLADGEKYFT
;
A
#
# COMPACT_ATOMS: atom_id res chain seq x y z
N MET A 1 -8.34 15.47 -3.99
CA MET A 1 -7.90 14.23 -3.30
C MET A 1 -6.49 13.95 -3.74
N ASN A 2 -5.56 13.77 -2.79
CA ASN A 2 -4.22 13.31 -3.15
C ASN A 2 -4.31 11.81 -3.44
N VAL A 3 -3.83 11.38 -4.61
CA VAL A 3 -3.82 9.96 -4.98
C VAL A 3 -2.69 9.30 -4.20
N SER A 4 -3.01 8.27 -3.43
CA SER A 4 -2.03 7.42 -2.73
C SER A 4 -2.05 6.01 -3.32
N GLY A 5 -1.09 5.18 -2.93
CA GLY A 5 -1.09 3.76 -3.30
C GLY A 5 -2.39 3.04 -2.90
N THR A 6 -2.98 3.40 -1.76
CA THR A 6 -4.28 2.87 -1.31
C THR A 6 -5.41 3.22 -2.28
N VAL A 7 -5.46 4.45 -2.79
CA VAL A 7 -6.48 4.87 -3.77
C VAL A 7 -6.31 4.09 -5.08
N VAL A 8 -5.07 3.92 -5.54
CA VAL A 8 -4.75 3.11 -6.72
C VAL A 8 -5.18 1.67 -6.52
N ASN A 9 -4.81 1.05 -5.39
CA ASN A 9 -5.19 -0.30 -5.03
C ASN A 9 -6.72 -0.48 -5.08
N TYR A 10 -7.47 0.37 -4.37
CA TYR A 10 -8.93 0.29 -4.38
C TYR A 10 -9.55 0.53 -5.75
N TYR A 11 -8.95 1.38 -6.60
CA TYR A 11 -9.46 1.57 -7.95
C TYR A 11 -9.45 0.24 -8.71
N PHE A 12 -8.38 -0.54 -8.62
CA PHE A 12 -8.30 -1.84 -9.32
C PHE A 12 -9.11 -2.93 -8.62
N HIS A 13 -9.16 -2.95 -7.28
CA HIS A 13 -9.93 -3.95 -6.53
C HIS A 13 -11.45 -3.73 -6.62
N CYS A 14 -11.93 -2.51 -6.33
CA CYS A 14 -13.36 -2.18 -6.34
C CYS A 14 -13.62 -0.67 -6.48
N LYS A 15 -14.19 -0.25 -7.62
CA LYS A 15 -14.51 1.17 -7.90
C LYS A 15 -15.40 1.82 -6.85
N ARG A 16 -16.37 1.07 -6.29
CA ARG A 16 -17.25 1.58 -5.23
C ARG A 16 -16.48 1.85 -3.95
N GLN A 17 -15.61 0.94 -3.53
CA GLN A 17 -14.75 1.13 -2.36
C GLN A 17 -13.82 2.32 -2.55
N CYS A 18 -13.21 2.45 -3.74
CA CYS A 18 -12.40 3.61 -4.10
C CYS A 18 -13.18 4.92 -3.94
N TRP A 19 -14.41 4.97 -4.46
CA TRP A 19 -15.28 6.15 -4.33
C TRP A 19 -15.64 6.46 -2.87
N LEU A 20 -15.99 5.45 -2.07
CA LEU A 20 -16.32 5.63 -0.66
C LEU A 20 -15.11 6.16 0.11
N PHE A 21 -13.94 5.54 -0.08
CA PHE A 21 -12.68 5.99 0.53
C PHE A 21 -12.31 7.41 0.13
N ALA A 22 -12.44 7.76 -1.17
CA ALA A 22 -12.19 9.10 -1.69
C ALA A 22 -13.09 10.17 -1.05
N ASN A 23 -14.30 9.78 -0.65
CA ASN A 23 -15.26 10.64 0.06
C ASN A 23 -15.17 10.50 1.59
N ARG A 24 -14.08 9.91 2.11
CA ARG A 24 -13.80 9.71 3.54
C ARG A 24 -14.82 8.83 4.27
N ILE A 25 -15.42 7.88 3.55
CA ILE A 25 -16.32 6.86 4.09
C ILE A 25 -15.55 5.55 4.18
N ASN A 26 -14.95 5.28 5.34
CA ASN A 26 -14.18 4.06 5.59
C ASN A 26 -15.08 2.97 6.19
N MET A 27 -15.06 1.78 5.59
CA MET A 27 -15.84 0.61 6.07
C MET A 27 -14.94 -0.54 6.53
N GLU A 28 -13.62 -0.38 6.48
CA GLU A 28 -12.65 -1.45 6.68
C GLU A 28 -12.26 -1.68 8.15
N ASP A 29 -12.54 -0.73 9.05
CA ASP A 29 -12.04 -0.79 10.42
C ASP A 29 -12.61 -1.96 11.25
N ASN A 30 -13.76 -2.51 10.82
CA ASN A 30 -14.36 -3.70 11.43
C ASN A 30 -13.97 -5.02 10.75
N SER A 31 -13.09 -4.98 9.74
CA SER A 31 -12.63 -6.19 9.04
C SER A 31 -11.50 -6.87 9.81
N GLU A 32 -11.74 -8.11 10.25
CA GLU A 32 -10.70 -8.93 10.89
C GLU A 32 -9.51 -9.18 9.96
N ASP A 33 -9.76 -9.34 8.65
CA ASP A 33 -8.69 -9.52 7.67
C ASP A 33 -7.77 -8.31 7.57
N VAL A 34 -8.34 -7.10 7.63
CA VAL A 34 -7.58 -5.85 7.65
C VAL A 34 -6.76 -5.75 8.93
N ARG A 35 -7.34 -6.13 10.08
CA ARG A 35 -6.63 -6.15 11.37
C ARG A 35 -5.46 -7.14 11.36
N ILE A 36 -5.66 -8.36 10.85
CA ILE A 36 -4.61 -9.36 10.69
C ILE A 36 -3.50 -8.83 9.77
N GLY A 37 -3.86 -8.22 8.64
CA GLY A 37 -2.91 -7.61 7.72
C GLY A 37 -2.02 -6.55 8.38
N ARG A 38 -2.60 -5.69 9.22
CA ARG A 38 -1.85 -4.68 9.99
C ARG A 38 -0.86 -5.33 10.96
N VAL A 39 -1.26 -6.37 11.70
CA VAL A 39 -0.37 -7.08 12.63
C VAL A 39 0.78 -7.78 11.90
N ILE A 40 0.51 -8.42 10.75
CA ILE A 40 1.57 -9.04 9.93
C ILE A 40 2.60 -7.99 9.52
N HIS A 41 2.12 -6.82 9.10
CA HIS A 41 2.96 -5.68 8.78
C HIS A 41 3.83 -5.25 9.96
N GLU A 42 3.23 -4.96 11.11
CA GLU A 42 3.96 -4.55 12.32
C GLU A 42 5.02 -5.55 12.77
N LEU A 43 4.73 -6.86 12.68
CA LEU A 43 5.70 -7.91 13.01
C LEU A 43 6.89 -7.91 12.04
N LYS A 44 6.63 -7.77 10.74
CA LYS A 44 7.70 -7.71 9.72
C LYS A 44 8.55 -6.45 9.83
N LEU A 45 7.96 -5.32 10.18
CA LEU A 45 8.68 -4.06 10.39
C LEU A 45 9.63 -4.14 11.60
N LYS A 46 9.25 -4.84 12.67
CA LYS A 46 10.10 -5.05 13.86
C LYS A 46 11.36 -5.87 13.59
N ASP A 47 11.29 -6.81 12.65
CA ASP A 47 12.41 -7.70 12.30
C ASP A 47 13.39 -7.07 11.30
N ALA A 48 12.98 -6.02 10.58
CA ALA A 48 13.79 -5.37 9.56
C ALA A 48 14.37 -4.04 10.07
N LYS A 49 15.65 -3.77 9.75
CA LYS A 49 16.35 -2.54 10.15
C LYS A 49 16.09 -1.32 9.24
N ASN A 50 15.41 -1.50 8.11
CA ASN A 50 15.21 -0.48 7.07
C ASN A 50 13.78 -0.53 6.56
N THR A 51 12.84 0.04 7.30
CA THR A 51 11.43 -0.32 7.11
C THR A 51 10.52 0.89 7.25
N GLU A 52 9.70 1.07 6.22
CA GLU A 52 8.92 2.26 5.86
C GLU A 52 9.72 3.48 5.41
N VAL A 53 9.68 3.73 4.10
CA VAL A 53 10.04 5.03 3.53
C VAL A 53 8.74 5.75 3.19
N MET A 54 8.50 6.88 3.86
CA MET A 54 7.45 7.81 3.49
C MET A 54 8.03 8.91 2.60
N ILE A 55 7.55 8.98 1.37
CA ILE A 55 7.90 10.03 0.41
C ILE A 55 6.58 10.66 -0.03
N GLU A 56 6.28 11.86 0.49
CA GLU A 56 5.03 12.57 0.20
C GLU A 56 3.76 11.73 0.43
N ASN A 57 3.11 11.30 -0.66
CA ASN A 57 1.89 10.49 -0.72
C ASN A 57 2.16 8.99 -0.92
N ILE A 58 3.43 8.59 -1.02
CA ILE A 58 3.89 7.22 -1.18
C ILE A 58 4.36 6.71 0.18
N ARG A 59 3.79 5.57 0.59
CA ARG A 59 4.28 4.77 1.72
C ARG A 59 4.61 3.39 1.19
N VAL A 60 5.91 3.10 1.12
CA VAL A 60 6.44 1.81 0.73
C VAL A 60 6.78 1.02 1.98
N ASP A 61 6.41 -0.25 2.02
CA ASP A 61 6.69 -1.12 3.15
C ASP A 61 8.19 -1.33 3.38
N LYS A 62 8.93 -1.63 2.30
CA LYS A 62 10.39 -1.78 2.33
C LYS A 62 11.05 -1.32 1.04
N LEU A 63 12.14 -0.59 1.20
CA LEU A 63 12.99 -0.14 0.10
C LEU A 63 14.43 -0.58 0.36
N THR A 64 15.03 -1.21 -0.64
CA THR A 64 16.45 -1.56 -0.66
C THR A 64 17.12 -0.83 -1.84
N LYS A 65 18.43 -1.01 -2.02
CA LYS A 65 19.15 -0.40 -3.15
C LYS A 65 18.66 -0.89 -4.52
N GLU A 66 18.09 -2.09 -4.57
CA GLU A 66 17.72 -2.77 -5.82
C GLU A 66 16.22 -2.98 -5.95
N TYR A 67 15.50 -3.09 -4.83
CA TYR A 67 14.10 -3.52 -4.81
C TYR A 67 13.23 -2.60 -3.97
N LEU A 68 12.05 -2.31 -4.54
CA LEU A 68 10.87 -1.86 -3.83
C LEU A 68 10.01 -3.09 -3.52
N GLU A 69 9.70 -3.29 -2.24
CA GLU A 69 8.93 -4.44 -1.76
C GLU A 69 7.62 -3.96 -1.13
N GLU A 70 6.49 -4.46 -1.64
CA GLU A 70 5.15 -4.29 -1.06
C GLU A 70 4.70 -5.63 -0.48
N LEU A 71 4.37 -5.66 0.81
CA LEU A 71 3.95 -6.86 1.53
C LEU A 71 2.43 -6.89 1.66
N LYS A 72 1.83 -8.03 1.30
CA LYS A 72 0.39 -8.25 1.41
C LYS A 72 0.09 -9.63 1.97
N LYS A 73 -1.06 -9.76 2.65
CA LYS A 73 -1.63 -11.06 3.03
C LYS A 73 -1.87 -11.87 1.74
N SER A 74 -1.69 -13.19 1.79
CA SER A 74 -1.74 -14.09 0.63
C SER A 74 -3.04 -14.05 -0.19
N ASP A 75 -4.15 -13.65 0.43
CA ASP A 75 -5.48 -13.57 -0.21
C ASP A 75 -5.76 -12.19 -0.83
N ALA A 76 -4.73 -11.35 -0.97
CA ALA A 76 -4.88 -10.02 -1.58
C ALA A 76 -5.07 -10.10 -3.09
N ASP A 77 -5.79 -9.11 -3.63
CA ASP A 77 -5.99 -8.92 -5.06
C ASP A 77 -4.66 -8.57 -5.76
N VAL A 78 -4.11 -9.54 -6.49
CA VAL A 78 -2.79 -9.43 -7.14
C VAL A 78 -2.74 -8.30 -8.16
N GLU A 79 -3.84 -8.02 -8.88
CA GLU A 79 -3.86 -6.94 -9.86
C GLU A 79 -3.82 -5.58 -9.17
N ALA A 80 -4.61 -5.40 -8.11
CA ALA A 80 -4.61 -4.18 -7.32
C ALA A 80 -3.24 -3.89 -6.69
N VAL A 81 -2.60 -4.93 -6.16
CA VAL A 81 -1.25 -4.85 -5.57
C VAL A 81 -0.21 -4.50 -6.63
N LYS A 82 -0.26 -5.14 -7.80
CA LYS A 82 0.65 -4.83 -8.91
C LYS A 82 0.57 -3.37 -9.31
N TRP A 83 -0.63 -2.82 -9.47
CA TRP A 83 -0.80 -1.42 -9.85
C TRP A 83 -0.38 -0.45 -8.76
N GLN A 84 -0.58 -0.80 -7.49
CA GLN A 84 -0.05 -0.04 -6.36
C GLN A 84 1.49 0.03 -6.40
N THR A 85 2.17 -1.11 -6.62
CA THR A 85 3.64 -1.17 -6.73
C THR A 85 4.15 -0.39 -7.96
N LEU A 86 3.49 -0.51 -9.11
CA LEU A 86 3.85 0.24 -10.31
C LEU A 86 3.70 1.75 -10.10
N TYR A 87 2.65 2.17 -9.40
CA TYR A 87 2.46 3.57 -9.04
C TYR A 87 3.65 4.10 -8.20
N TYR A 88 4.13 3.31 -7.23
CA TYR A 88 5.28 3.68 -6.43
C TYR A 88 6.58 3.78 -7.22
N LEU A 89 6.79 2.89 -8.19
CA LEU A 89 7.96 2.96 -9.07
C LEU A 89 7.91 4.20 -9.96
N ALA A 90 6.78 4.46 -10.62
CA ALA A 90 6.64 5.56 -11.56
C ALA A 90 6.73 6.94 -10.88
N ASP A 91 6.14 7.10 -9.70
CA ASP A 91 6.16 8.38 -8.97
C ASP A 91 7.43 8.52 -8.12
N GLY A 92 7.98 7.39 -7.66
CA GLY A 92 9.22 7.30 -6.90
C GLY A 92 10.50 7.54 -7.70
N GLU A 93 10.51 7.32 -9.02
CA GLU A 93 11.68 7.60 -9.88
C GLU A 93 12.25 9.02 -9.68
N LYS A 94 11.40 9.99 -9.33
CA LYS A 94 11.79 11.38 -9.03
C LYS A 94 12.66 11.53 -7.78
N TYR A 95 12.65 10.52 -6.90
CA TYR A 95 13.28 10.53 -5.58
C TYR A 95 14.37 9.47 -5.40
N PHE A 96 14.52 8.57 -6.37
CA PHE A 96 15.47 7.45 -6.33
C PHE A 96 16.67 7.61 -7.29
N THR A 97 16.85 8.80 -7.88
CA THR A 97 18.04 9.20 -8.65
C THR A 97 18.94 10.12 -7.84
#